data_AF-W9T3G8-F1
#
_entry.id   AF-W9T3G8-F1
#
_cell.length_a   1.000
_cell.length_b   1.000
_cell.length_c   1.000
_cell.angle_alpha   90.00
_cell.angle_beta   90.00
_cell.angle_gamma   90.00
#
_symmetry.space_group_name_H-M   'P 1'
#
loop_
_entity.id
_entity.type
_entity.pdbx_description
1 polymer ?
#
loop_
_entity_poly.entity_id
_entity_poly.type
_entity_poly.pdbx_seq_one_letter_code
_entity_poly.pdbx_strand_id
1 'polypeptide(L)'
;MLFILSVVGIGLMISAVSMTQQQAILGAFAIGVPAVLMSGFATPVENMPVVLQWLAQAIPLTHFLIIVEGSFLKAMPPGDILASLWPLAVIALATLTMATVFVRGRLQ
;
A
#
# COMPACT_ATOMS: atom_id res chain seq x y z
N MET A 1 5.46 -6.09 -9.09
CA MET A 1 5.72 -7.09 -8.02
C MET A 1 5.74 -6.48 -6.63
N LEU A 2 6.55 -5.45 -6.35
CA LEU A 2 6.61 -4.82 -5.01
C LEU A 2 5.26 -4.32 -4.49
N PHE A 3 4.45 -3.70 -5.36
CA PHE A 3 3.08 -3.31 -5.03
C PHE A 3 2.22 -4.50 -4.59
N ILE A 4 2.23 -5.60 -5.37
CA ILE A 4 1.47 -6.82 -5.05
C ILE A 4 1.92 -7.38 -3.70
N LEU A 5 3.23 -7.49 -3.47
CA LEU A 5 3.78 -7.95 -2.19
C LEU A 5 3.33 -7.08 -1.01
N SER A 6 3.33 -5.77 -1.20
CA SER A 6 2.86 -4.81 -0.18
C SER A 6 1.39 -5.05 0.18
N VAL A 7 0.51 -5.15 -0.84
CA VAL A 7 -0.93 -5.33 -0.65
C VAL A 7 -1.25 -6.71 -0.08
N VAL A 8 -0.55 -7.75 -0.52
CA VAL A 8 -0.67 -9.10 0.06
C VAL A 8 -0.28 -9.08 1.54
N GLY A 9 0.81 -8.43 1.92
CA GLY A 9 1.20 -8.28 3.33
C GLY A 9 0.10 -7.63 4.17
N ILE A 10 -0.52 -6.54 3.66
CA ILE A 10 -1.65 -5.88 4.33
C ILE A 10 -2.85 -6.84 4.46
N GLY A 11 -3.22 -7.53 3.38
CA GLY A 11 -4.33 -8.50 3.40
C GLY A 11 -4.11 -9.65 4.38
N LEU A 12 -2.88 -10.15 4.48
CA LEU A 12 -2.49 -11.17 5.44
C LEU A 12 -2.59 -10.67 6.89
N MET A 13 -2.18 -9.42 7.17
CA MET A 13 -2.34 -8.82 8.49
C MET A 13 -3.82 -8.71 8.89
N ILE A 14 -4.67 -8.25 7.98
CA ILE A 14 -6.12 -8.14 8.22
C ILE A 14 -6.70 -9.53 8.50
N SER A 15 -6.31 -10.54 7.72
CA SER A 15 -6.74 -11.92 7.90
C SER A 15 -6.27 -12.50 9.24
N ALA A 16 -5.03 -12.21 9.66
CA ALA A 16 -4.47 -12.71 10.92
C ALA A 16 -5.22 -12.19 12.16
N VAL A 17 -5.64 -10.92 12.13
CA VAL A 17 -6.39 -10.28 13.23
C VAL A 17 -7.88 -10.61 13.21
N SER A 18 -8.39 -11.15 12.09
CA SER A 18 -9.81 -11.46 11.94
C SER A 18 -10.17 -12.85 12.47
N MET A 19 -11.25 -12.92 13.24
CA MET A 19 -11.80 -14.15 13.80
C MET A 19 -12.76 -14.84 12.82
N THR A 20 -13.37 -14.09 11.90
CA THR A 20 -14.30 -14.62 10.89
C THR A 20 -13.99 -14.10 9.49
N GLN A 21 -14.45 -14.81 8.46
CA GLN A 21 -14.31 -14.38 7.07
C GLN A 21 -15.03 -13.05 6.81
N GLN A 22 -16.22 -12.86 7.40
CA GLN A 22 -16.97 -11.61 7.24
C GLN A 22 -16.23 -10.42 7.87
N GLN A 23 -15.59 -10.62 9.03
CA GLN A 23 -14.73 -9.60 9.64
C GLN A 23 -13.53 -9.26 8.75
N ALA A 24 -12.89 -10.26 8.14
CA ALA A 24 -11.76 -10.04 7.24
C ALA A 24 -12.16 -9.24 6.00
N ILE A 25 -13.32 -9.56 5.40
CA ILE A 25 -13.86 -8.83 4.26
C ILE A 25 -14.16 -7.38 4.65
N LEU A 26 -14.92 -7.16 5.74
CA LEU A 26 -15.26 -5.82 6.19
C LEU A 26 -14.02 -5.01 6.59
N GLY A 27 -13.03 -5.63 7.23
CA GLY A 27 -11.75 -5.00 7.55
C GLY A 27 -10.96 -4.58 6.31
N ALA A 28 -10.92 -5.44 5.28
CA ALA A 28 -10.31 -5.12 3.99
C ALA A 28 -11.00 -3.93 3.32
N PHE A 29 -12.34 -3.86 3.36
CA PHE A 29 -13.08 -2.71 2.85
C PHE A 29 -12.82 -1.44 3.68
N ALA A 30 -12.87 -1.54 5.01
CA ALA A 30 -12.69 -0.41 5.93
C ALA A 30 -11.30 0.24 5.80
N ILE A 31 -10.27 -0.54 5.48
CA ILE A 31 -8.90 -0.03 5.24
C ILE A 31 -8.70 0.34 3.77
N GLY A 32 -9.16 -0.52 2.86
CA GLY A 32 -8.91 -0.38 1.42
C GLY A 32 -9.61 0.82 0.79
N VAL A 33 -10.88 1.05 1.12
CA VAL A 33 -11.64 2.16 0.52
C VAL A 33 -11.03 3.52 0.88
N PRO A 34 -10.78 3.87 2.16
CA PRO A 34 -10.10 5.11 2.50
C PRO A 34 -8.70 5.19 1.89
N ALA A 35 -7.96 4.09 1.83
CA ALA A 35 -6.63 4.08 1.25
C ALA A 35 -6.65 4.43 -0.25
N VAL A 36 -7.63 3.94 -1.02
CA VAL A 36 -7.80 4.30 -2.43
C VAL A 36 -8.20 5.77 -2.60
N LEU A 37 -9.08 6.29 -1.74
CA LEU A 37 -9.49 7.69 -1.80
C LEU A 37 -8.32 8.66 -1.52
N MET A 38 -7.44 8.29 -0.59
CA MET A 38 -6.25 9.06 -0.22
C MET A 38 -5.03 8.76 -1.10
N SER A 39 -5.08 7.76 -1.99
CA SER A 39 -3.87 7.29 -2.67
C SER A 39 -3.32 8.27 -3.71
N GLY A 40 -4.05 9.31 -4.06
CA GLY A 40 -3.71 10.15 -5.21
C GLY A 40 -4.48 9.80 -6.49
N PHE A 41 -5.35 8.78 -6.44
CA PHE A 41 -6.06 8.28 -7.63
C PHE A 41 -7.07 9.29 -8.20
N ALA A 42 -7.87 9.92 -7.35
CA ALA A 42 -8.88 10.88 -7.77
C ALA A 42 -8.35 12.32 -7.84
N THR A 43 -7.43 12.67 -6.93
CA THR A 43 -6.81 14.00 -6.84
C THR A 43 -5.33 13.84 -6.54
N PRO A 44 -4.43 14.62 -7.15
CA PRO A 44 -2.99 14.54 -6.86
C PRO A 44 -2.70 14.70 -5.36
N VAL A 45 -1.75 13.93 -4.83
CA VAL A 45 -1.42 13.94 -3.40
C VAL A 45 -0.90 15.31 -2.96
N GLU A 46 -0.18 16.01 -3.82
CA GLU A 46 0.36 17.35 -3.56
C GLU A 46 -0.74 18.40 -3.33
N ASN A 47 -1.96 18.15 -3.83
CA ASN A 47 -3.11 19.05 -3.68
C ASN A 47 -3.92 18.78 -2.41
N MET A 48 -3.57 17.75 -1.63
CA MET A 48 -4.26 17.40 -0.39
C MET A 48 -3.69 18.19 0.80
N PRO A 49 -4.46 18.39 1.89
CA PRO A 49 -3.93 18.91 3.16
C PRO A 49 -2.73 18.09 3.64
N VAL A 50 -1.76 18.77 4.29
CA VAL A 50 -0.48 18.19 4.73
C VAL A 50 -0.65 16.87 5.49
N VAL A 51 -1.64 16.77 6.38
CA VAL A 51 -1.93 15.55 7.16
C VAL A 51 -2.22 14.35 6.25
N LEU A 52 -3.01 14.53 5.20
CA LEU A 52 -3.33 13.46 4.25
C LEU A 52 -2.12 13.08 3.42
N GLN A 53 -1.24 14.02 3.10
CA GLN A 53 0.00 13.73 2.38
C GLN A 53 0.89 12.77 3.18
N TRP A 54 1.06 13.00 4.48
CA TRP A 54 1.82 12.10 5.37
C TRP A 54 1.19 10.71 5.42
N LEU A 55 -0.14 10.61 5.50
CA LEU A 55 -0.83 9.32 5.47
C LEU A 55 -0.66 8.62 4.13
N ALA A 56 -0.71 9.35 3.02
CA ALA A 56 -0.53 8.79 1.67
C ALA A 56 0.86 8.18 1.48
N GLN A 57 1.90 8.68 2.16
CA GLN A 57 3.24 8.08 2.12
C GLN A 57 3.28 6.66 2.71
N ALA A 58 2.31 6.26 3.53
CA ALA A 58 2.21 4.87 4.00
C ALA A 58 1.45 3.96 3.03
N ILE A 59 0.80 4.53 2.01
CA ILE A 59 -0.09 3.80 1.10
C ILE A 59 0.73 3.29 -0.10
N PRO A 60 0.82 1.97 -0.33
CA PRO A 60 1.59 1.45 -1.47
C PRO A 60 0.98 1.87 -2.82
N LEU A 61 -0.35 2.07 -2.87
CA LEU A 61 -1.03 2.52 -4.08
C LEU A 61 -0.57 3.91 -4.53
N THR A 62 -0.22 4.81 -3.60
CA THR A 62 0.29 6.15 -3.94
C THR A 62 1.57 6.09 -4.76
N HIS A 63 2.52 5.29 -4.31
CA HIS A 63 3.81 5.12 -4.98
C HIS A 63 3.66 4.37 -6.30
N PHE A 64 2.72 3.42 -6.36
CA PHE A 64 2.41 2.72 -7.59
C PHE A 64 1.84 3.65 -8.67
N LEU A 65 0.92 4.55 -8.31
CA LEU A 65 0.35 5.52 -9.25
C LEU A 65 1.41 6.48 -9.80
N ILE A 66 2.31 6.99 -8.94
CA ILE A 66 3.43 7.85 -9.38
C ILE A 66 4.27 7.15 -10.45
N ILE A 67 4.58 5.87 -10.26
CA ILE A 67 5.40 5.09 -11.19
C ILE A 67 4.65 4.82 -12.50
N VAL A 68 3.37 4.44 -12.43
CA VAL A 68 2.55 4.17 -13.61
C VAL A 68 2.36 5.45 -14.42
N GLU A 69 1.93 6.54 -13.79
CA GLU A 69 1.77 7.83 -14.47
C GLU A 69 3.10 8.36 -15.02
N GLY A 70 4.19 8.23 -14.26
CA GLY A 70 5.53 8.59 -14.72
C GLY A 70 5.97 7.81 -15.97
N SER A 71 5.70 6.50 -15.97
CA SER A 71 6.05 5.62 -17.08
C SER A 71 5.19 5.85 -18.33
N PHE A 72 3.88 6.07 -18.17
CA PHE A 72 2.95 6.15 -19.31
C PHE A 72 2.74 7.58 -19.83
N LEU A 73 2.75 8.58 -18.95
CA LEU A 73 2.37 9.96 -19.30
C LEU A 73 3.57 10.92 -19.36
N LYS A 74 4.64 10.65 -18.61
CA LYS A 74 5.78 11.56 -18.47
C LYS A 74 7.05 11.10 -19.20
N ALA A 75 6.99 9.98 -19.92
CA ALA A 75 8.15 9.37 -20.62
C ALA A 75 9.41 9.30 -19.74
N MET A 76 9.20 8.99 -18.45
CA MET A 76 10.27 9.01 -17.45
C MET A 76 11.35 7.96 -17.79
N PRO A 77 12.64 8.32 -17.74
CA PRO A 77 13.70 7.38 -18.08
C PRO A 77 13.71 6.19 -17.10
N PRO A 78 14.14 4.99 -17.55
CA PRO A 78 14.11 3.79 -16.73
C PRO A 78 14.83 3.93 -15.38
N GLY A 79 15.89 4.75 -15.31
CA GLY A 79 16.63 5.02 -14.07
C GLY A 79 15.78 5.70 -13.00
N ASP A 80 14.96 6.68 -13.37
CA ASP A 80 14.11 7.43 -12.44
C ASP A 80 12.92 6.58 -11.97
N ILE A 81 12.42 5.71 -12.85
CA ILE A 81 11.41 4.70 -12.50
C ILE A 81 11.96 3.75 -11.45
N LEU A 82 13.19 3.23 -11.64
CA LEU A 82 13.84 2.34 -10.69
C LEU A 82 14.11 3.04 -9.35
N ALA A 83 14.54 4.30 -9.38
CA ALA A 83 14.70 5.11 -8.17
C ALA A 83 13.36 5.25 -7.43
N SER A 84 12.23 5.37 -8.14
CA SER A 84 10.91 5.50 -7.51
C SER A 84 10.38 4.20 -6.87
N LEU A 85 11.07 3.06 -7.02
CA LEU A 85 10.64 1.77 -6.45
C LEU A 85 10.99 1.59 -4.97
N TRP A 86 11.95 2.33 -4.42
CA TRP A 86 12.43 2.11 -3.06
C TRP A 86 11.33 2.20 -1.98
N PRO A 87 10.34 3.11 -2.04
CA PRO A 87 9.30 3.17 -1.01
C PRO A 87 8.42 1.92 -1.05
N LEU A 88 8.08 1.41 -2.24
CA LEU A 88 7.35 0.16 -2.39
C LEU A 88 8.12 -1.04 -1.84
N ALA A 89 9.45 -1.05 -1.96
CA ALA A 89 10.28 -2.09 -1.38
C ALA A 89 10.25 -2.04 0.16
N VAL A 90 10.34 -0.85 0.75
CA VAL A 90 10.24 -0.65 2.20
C VAL A 90 8.87 -1.06 2.72
N ILE A 91 7.79 -0.63 2.06
CA ILE A 91 6.43 -0.99 2.45
C ILE A 91 6.22 -2.50 2.33
N ALA A 92 6.66 -3.13 1.24
CA ALA A 92 6.55 -4.59 1.07
C ALA A 92 7.29 -5.36 2.17
N LEU A 93 8.51 -4.96 2.49
CA LEU A 93 9.29 -5.58 3.57
C LEU A 93 8.58 -5.42 4.92
N ALA A 94 8.12 -4.21 5.24
CA ALA A 94 7.45 -3.91 6.49
C ALA A 94 6.13 -4.68 6.64
N THR A 95 5.26 -4.68 5.64
CA THR A 95 3.95 -5.34 5.71
C THR A 95 4.08 -6.86 5.75
N LEU A 96 5.01 -7.44 4.97
CA LEU A 96 5.27 -8.89 5.02
C LEU A 96 5.88 -9.32 6.36
N THR A 97 6.84 -8.56 6.89
CA THR A 97 7.44 -8.87 8.20
C THR A 97 6.37 -8.85 9.28
N MET A 98 5.54 -7.80 9.30
CA MET A 98 4.47 -7.67 10.28
C MET A 98 3.39 -8.75 10.12
N ALA A 99 3.03 -9.10 8.88
CA ALA A 99 2.13 -10.22 8.59
C ALA A 99 2.67 -11.55 9.16
N THR A 100 3.96 -11.85 8.95
CA THR A 100 4.54 -13.09 9.48
C THR A 100 4.51 -13.15 11.00
N VAL A 101 4.73 -12.02 11.68
CA VAL A 101 4.65 -11.94 13.14
C VAL A 101 3.22 -12.18 13.62
N PHE A 102 2.22 -11.53 13.01
CA PHE A 102 0.82 -11.69 13.41
C PHE A 102 0.28 -13.09 13.12
N VAL A 103 0.63 -13.69 11.98
CA VAL A 103 0.22 -15.06 11.65
C VAL A 103 0.84 -16.06 12.61
N ARG A 104 2.12 -15.89 12.97
CA ARG A 104 2.80 -16.76 13.95
C ARG A 104 2.19 -16.65 15.34
N GLY A 105 1.86 -15.44 15.80
CA GLY A 105 1.24 -15.23 17.11
C GLY A 105 -0.15 -15.86 17.26
N ARG A 106 -0.85 -16.15 16.15
CA ARG A 106 -2.14 -16.85 16.16
C ARG A 106 -2.02 -18.37 16.23
N LEU A 107 -0.88 -18.93 15.82
CA LEU A 107 -0.64 -20.39 15.82
C LEU A 107 -0.15 -20.93 17.17
N GLN A 108 0.22 -20.03 18.09
CA GLN A 108 0.59 -20.33 19.47
C GLN A 108 -0.62 -20.18 20.38
#